data_AF-A0A5C6FHB4-F1
#
_entry.id   AF-A0A5C6FHB4-F1
#
_cell.length_a   1.000
_cell.length_b   1.000
_cell.length_c   1.000
_cell.angle_alpha   90.00
_cell.angle_beta   90.00
_cell.angle_gamma   90.00
#
_symmetry.space_group_name_H-M   'P 1'
#
loop_
_entity.id
_entity.type
_entity.pdbx_description
1 polymer ?
#
loop_
_entity_poly.entity_id
_entity_poly.type
_entity_poly.pdbx_seq_one_letter_code
_entity_poly.pdbx_strand_id
1 'polypeptide(L)'
;MLRTFLAGMPSVLPEDIDTVLRLSGSSSERLQAISFLLVCVILSTVIIRTLWNFIAKESHWLPSLSWTKAMAVVFLWGSVFILVLTMISGARELMTPGAWKKSGATYTLDRE
;
A
#
# COMPACT_ATOMS: atom_id res chain seq x y z
N MET A 1 -41.89 -27.78 23.18
CA MET A 1 -42.65 -27.51 21.94
C MET A 1 -43.22 -26.11 22.05
N LEU A 2 -43.05 -25.27 21.02
CA LEU A 2 -43.29 -23.81 20.91
C LEU A 2 -42.32 -22.89 21.67
N ARG A 3 -41.89 -21.74 21.14
CA ARG A 3 -41.45 -21.29 19.81
C ARG A 3 -40.84 -19.91 20.09
N THR A 4 -39.67 -19.67 19.50
CA THR A 4 -38.94 -18.41 19.29
C THR A 4 -39.79 -17.18 18.98
N PHE A 5 -39.15 -16.00 19.15
CA PHE A 5 -39.44 -14.66 18.57
C PHE A 5 -40.02 -13.61 19.53
N LEU A 6 -39.17 -13.05 20.40
CA LEU A 6 -39.25 -11.65 20.80
C LEU A 6 -37.94 -10.96 20.40
N ALA A 7 -37.96 -10.55 19.12
CA ALA A 7 -37.28 -9.39 18.56
C ALA A 7 -35.88 -9.04 19.10
N GLY A 8 -34.87 -9.71 18.55
CA GLY A 8 -33.54 -9.12 18.38
C GLY A 8 -33.60 -7.94 17.41
N MET A 9 -34.08 -6.78 17.88
CA MET A 9 -33.76 -5.53 17.21
C MET A 9 -32.34 -5.14 17.63
N PRO A 10 -31.34 -5.16 16.72
CA PRO A 10 -30.11 -4.44 17.01
C PRO A 10 -30.50 -2.98 17.17
N SER A 11 -30.21 -2.40 18.33
CA SER A 11 -30.27 -0.96 18.52
C SER A 11 -29.42 -0.31 17.44
N VAL A 12 -30.07 0.26 16.43
CA VAL A 12 -29.47 0.96 15.28
C VAL A 12 -28.93 2.35 15.65
N LEU A 13 -28.67 2.57 16.94
CA LEU A 13 -27.97 3.75 17.42
C LEU A 13 -26.62 3.28 17.96
N PRO A 14 -25.50 3.69 17.34
CA PRO A 14 -24.19 3.53 17.97
C PRO A 14 -24.23 4.31 19.29
N GLU A 15 -24.15 3.63 20.43
CA GLU A 15 -23.93 4.29 21.74
C GLU A 15 -22.56 4.97 21.82
N ASP A 16 -21.73 4.80 20.78
CA ASP A 16 -20.33 5.16 20.76
C ASP A 16 -20.04 6.06 19.55
N ILE A 17 -20.53 7.29 19.63
CA ILE A 17 -20.28 8.35 18.64
C ILE A 17 -18.76 8.60 18.52
N ASP A 18 -18.02 8.38 19.61
CA ASP A 18 -16.56 8.46 19.67
C ASP A 18 -15.87 7.38 18.83
N THR A 19 -16.46 6.20 18.70
CA THR A 19 -15.94 5.12 17.83
C THR A 19 -16.17 5.39 16.34
N VAL A 20 -17.24 6.11 15.99
CA VAL A 20 -17.50 6.54 14.61
C VAL A 20 -16.66 7.79 14.25
N LEU A 21 -16.47 8.71 15.21
CA LEU A 21 -15.60 9.89 15.10
C LEU A 21 -14.10 9.56 15.16
N ARG A 22 -13.71 8.45 15.79
CA ARG A 22 -12.39 7.81 15.61
C ARG A 22 -12.30 7.24 14.20
N LEU A 23 -12.19 8.12 13.21
CA LEU A 23 -11.87 7.88 11.79
C LEU A 23 -12.07 6.42 11.38
N SER A 24 -13.33 5.96 11.27
CA SER A 24 -13.76 4.68 10.68
C SER A 24 -12.59 3.74 10.38
N GLY A 25 -12.20 2.84 11.30
CA GLY A 25 -10.87 2.21 11.40
C GLY A 25 -10.02 2.02 10.11
N SER A 26 -10.63 1.67 8.98
CA SER A 26 -10.04 1.67 7.62
C SER A 26 -9.35 3.00 7.22
N SER A 27 -9.93 4.15 7.57
CA SER A 27 -9.43 5.47 7.23
C SER A 27 -8.13 5.80 7.98
N SER A 28 -8.05 5.45 9.27
CA SER A 28 -6.84 5.65 10.07
C SER A 28 -5.66 4.84 9.53
N GLU A 29 -5.88 3.58 9.16
CA GLU A 29 -4.84 2.72 8.60
C GLU A 29 -4.32 3.22 7.25
N ARG A 30 -5.22 3.67 6.36
CA ARG A 30 -4.84 4.26 5.07
C ARG A 30 -4.00 5.52 5.26
N LEU A 31 -4.39 6.38 6.21
CA LEU A 31 -3.70 7.64 6.48
C LEU A 31 -2.30 7.40 7.07
N GLN A 32 -2.18 6.38 7.94
CA GLN A 32 -0.89 5.92 8.44
C GLN A 32 -0.01 5.36 7.31
N ALA A 33 -0.57 4.54 6.42
CA ALA A 33 0.16 4.01 5.27
C ALA A 33 0.64 5.12 4.32
N ILE A 34 -0.21 6.12 4.03
CA ILE A 34 0.16 7.29 3.21
C ILE A 34 1.25 8.10 3.90
N SER A 35 1.14 8.33 5.21
CA SER A 35 2.15 9.08 5.99
C SER A 35 3.51 8.37 5.96
N PHE A 36 3.51 7.05 6.18
CA PHE A 36 4.70 6.23 6.11
C PHE A 36 5.33 6.26 4.70
N LEU A 37 4.50 6.10 3.66
CA LEU A 37 4.95 6.18 2.26
C LEU A 37 5.62 7.53 1.98
N LEU A 38 5.00 8.63 2.41
CA LEU A 38 5.50 9.98 2.19
C LEU A 38 6.86 10.18 2.86
N VAL A 39 7.00 9.72 4.11
CA VAL A 39 8.29 9.72 4.83
C VAL A 39 9.35 8.91 4.08
N CYS A 40 9.01 7.70 3.62
CA CYS A 40 9.93 6.86 2.85
C CYS A 40 10.36 7.51 1.53
N VAL A 41 9.45 8.16 0.82
CA VAL A 41 9.74 8.88 -0.44
C VAL A 41 10.68 10.06 -0.18
N ILE A 42 10.40 10.86 0.85
CA ILE A 42 11.28 11.98 1.23
C ILE A 42 12.66 11.45 1.61
N LEU A 43 12.73 10.42 2.46
CA LEU A 43 13.99 9.84 2.90
C LEU A 43 14.82 9.30 1.72
N SER A 44 14.17 8.58 0.80
CA SER A 44 14.83 8.06 -0.41
C SER A 44 15.33 9.18 -1.32
N THR A 45 14.56 10.27 -1.46
CA THR A 45 14.96 11.46 -2.21
C THR A 45 16.20 12.11 -1.60
N VAL A 46 16.23 12.24 -0.27
CA VAL A 46 17.39 12.79 0.45
C VAL A 46 18.63 11.92 0.20
N ILE A 47 18.52 10.61 0.36
CA ILE A 47 19.63 9.66 0.16
C ILE A 47 20.17 9.73 -1.26
N ILE A 48 19.30 9.68 -2.27
CA ILE A 48 19.71 9.75 -3.68
C ILE A 48 20.38 11.09 -3.98
N ARG A 49 19.81 12.19 -3.49
CA ARG A 49 20.38 13.53 -3.69
C ARG A 49 21.74 13.68 -3.02
N THR A 50 21.89 13.22 -1.77
CA THR A 50 23.17 13.35 -1.04
C THR A 50 24.23 12.48 -1.67
N LEU A 51 23.91 11.23 -2.02
CA LEU A 51 24.85 10.32 -2.68
C LEU A 51 25.27 10.84 -4.05
N TRP A 52 24.32 11.32 -4.86
CA TRP A 52 24.63 11.89 -6.17
C TRP A 52 25.49 13.14 -6.07
N ASN A 53 25.13 14.06 -5.16
CA ASN A 53 25.90 15.28 -4.98
C ASN A 53 27.27 15.03 -4.30
N PHE A 54 27.42 13.94 -3.55
CA PHE A 54 28.72 13.51 -3.03
C PHE A 54 29.65 13.08 -4.17
N ILE A 55 29.14 12.25 -5.08
CA ILE A 55 29.90 11.79 -6.25
C ILE A 55 30.16 12.94 -7.24
N ALA A 56 29.18 13.81 -7.45
CA ALA A 56 29.29 14.95 -8.35
C ALA A 56 30.32 15.99 -7.88
N LYS A 57 30.66 16.03 -6.59
CA LYS A 57 31.74 16.91 -6.09
C LYS A 57 33.11 16.50 -6.63
N GLU A 58 33.32 15.21 -6.86
CA GLU A 58 34.61 14.67 -7.31
C GLU A 58 34.70 14.56 -8.84
N SER A 59 33.59 14.75 -9.55
CA SER A 59 33.53 14.61 -11.00
C SER A 59 33.25 15.94 -11.69
N HIS A 60 34.19 16.39 -12.52
CA HIS A 60 34.09 17.63 -13.28
C HIS A 60 32.99 17.61 -14.37
N TRP A 61 32.39 16.45 -14.65
CA TRP A 61 31.32 16.28 -15.65
C TRP A 61 29.93 16.27 -15.00
N LEU A 62 29.75 15.72 -13.79
CA LEU A 62 28.40 15.44 -13.30
C LEU A 62 27.65 16.72 -12.87
N PRO A 63 26.46 17.00 -13.44
CA PRO A 63 25.64 18.11 -13.00
C PRO A 63 25.02 17.82 -11.62
N SER A 64 24.95 18.85 -10.78
CA SER A 64 24.34 18.73 -9.46
C SER A 64 22.83 18.43 -9.56
N LEU A 65 22.35 17.54 -8.69
CA LEU A 65 20.95 17.14 -8.68
C LEU A 65 20.16 18.12 -7.80
N SER A 66 19.27 18.90 -8.44
CA SER A 66 18.31 19.73 -7.72
C SER A 66 17.24 18.87 -7.04
N TRP A 67 16.54 19.43 -6.04
CA TRP A 67 15.51 18.71 -5.27
C TRP A 67 14.43 18.12 -6.19
N THR A 68 13.96 18.88 -7.17
CA THR A 68 12.95 18.45 -8.15
C THR A 68 13.44 17.29 -9.01
N LYS A 69 14.70 17.32 -9.44
CA LYS A 69 15.30 16.23 -10.24
C LYS A 69 15.44 14.96 -9.41
N ALA A 70 15.86 15.07 -8.15
CA ALA A 70 15.95 13.93 -7.24
C ALA A 70 14.58 13.27 -7.00
N MET A 71 13.55 14.08 -6.75
CA MET A 71 12.17 13.56 -6.63
C MET A 71 11.71 12.89 -7.92
N ALA A 72 11.96 13.50 -9.09
CA ALA A 72 11.60 12.91 -10.38
C ALA A 72 12.27 11.54 -10.59
N VAL A 73 13.56 11.40 -10.22
CA VAL A 73 14.27 10.12 -10.27
C VAL A 73 13.63 9.08 -9.33
N VAL A 74 13.30 9.46 -8.08
CA VAL A 74 12.66 8.56 -7.12
C VAL A 74 11.30 8.07 -7.63
N PHE A 75 10.47 8.99 -8.14
CA PHE A 75 9.15 8.65 -8.67
C PHE A 75 9.24 7.80 -9.94
N LEU A 76 10.15 8.14 -10.85
CA LEU A 76 10.35 7.39 -12.08
C LEU A 76 10.83 5.96 -11.76
N TRP A 77 11.80 5.82 -10.85
CA TRP A 77 12.29 4.53 -10.42
C TRP A 77 11.22 3.71 -9.68
N GLY A 78 10.47 4.36 -8.79
CA GLY A 78 9.35 3.73 -8.08
C GLY A 78 8.26 3.22 -9.02
N SER A 79 7.91 4.00 -10.06
CA SER A 79 6.94 3.60 -11.08
C SER A 79 7.40 2.37 -11.88
N VAL A 80 8.66 2.36 -12.31
CA VAL A 80 9.27 1.19 -12.98
C VAL A 80 9.23 -0.02 -12.05
N PHE A 81 9.55 0.14 -10.77
CA PHE A 81 9.51 -0.95 -9.80
C PHE A 81 8.09 -1.51 -9.62
N ILE A 82 7.07 -0.63 -9.55
CA ILE A 82 5.66 -1.05 -9.49
C ILE A 82 5.28 -1.85 -10.74
N LEU A 83 5.67 -1.38 -11.93
CA LEU A 83 5.41 -2.13 -13.17
C LEU A 83 6.04 -3.52 -13.14
N VAL A 84 7.30 -3.62 -12.72
CA VAL A 84 8.02 -4.90 -12.61
C VAL A 84 7.35 -5.80 -11.59
N LEU A 85 7.04 -5.31 -10.39
CA LEU A 85 6.36 -6.09 -9.34
C LEU A 85 4.98 -6.56 -9.79
N THR A 86 4.25 -5.73 -10.53
CA THR A 86 2.94 -6.08 -11.09
C THR A 86 3.09 -7.21 -12.12
N MET A 87 4.09 -7.13 -13.00
CA MET A 87 4.38 -8.19 -13.98
C MET A 87 4.80 -9.49 -13.30
N ILE A 88 5.60 -9.43 -12.23
CA ILE A 88 5.99 -10.61 -11.44
C ILE A 88 4.76 -11.26 -10.78
N SER A 89 3.86 -10.44 -10.22
CA SER A 89 2.61 -10.93 -9.64
C SER A 89 1.71 -11.58 -10.71
N GLY A 90 1.58 -10.96 -11.89
CA GLY A 90 0.81 -11.52 -13.00
C GLY A 90 1.42 -12.84 -13.53
N ALA A 91 2.75 -12.93 -13.61
CA ALA A 91 3.42 -14.16 -13.98
C ALA A 91 3.18 -15.28 -12.96
N ARG A 92 3.14 -14.96 -11.66
CA ARG A 92 2.76 -15.93 -10.61
C ARG A 92 1.36 -16.47 -10.84
N GLU A 93 0.39 -15.60 -11.14
CA GLU A 93 -0.99 -16.03 -11.42
C GLU A 93 -1.09 -16.93 -12.65
N LEU A 94 -0.27 -16.69 -13.68
CA LEU A 94 -0.19 -17.54 -14.88
C LEU A 94 0.49 -18.89 -14.62
N MET A 95 1.45 -18.97 -13.68
CA MET A 95 2.15 -20.21 -13.35
C MET A 95 1.37 -21.13 -12.40
N THR A 96 0.36 -20.63 -11.69
CA THR A 96 -0.56 -21.44 -10.88
C THR A 96 -2.01 -21.34 -11.39
N PRO A 97 -2.29 -21.82 -12.61
CA PRO A 97 -3.65 -21.81 -13.14
C PRO A 97 -4.52 -22.72 -12.27
N GLY A 98 -5.49 -22.13 -11.54
CA GLY A 98 -6.47 -22.89 -10.74
C GLY A 98 -6.20 -23.01 -9.23
N ALA A 99 -5.18 -22.36 -8.66
CA ALA A 99 -4.89 -22.45 -7.21
C ALA A 99 -6.00 -21.87 -6.31
N TRP A 100 -6.84 -20.98 -6.85
CA TRP A 100 -7.95 -20.37 -6.11
C TRP A 100 -9.28 -20.87 -6.69
N LYS A 101 -9.92 -21.84 -6.02
CA LYS A 101 -11.32 -22.20 -6.30
C LYS A 101 -12.23 -21.39 -5.39
N LYS A 102 -13.19 -20.70 -6.01
CA LYS A 102 -14.22 -19.93 -5.30
C LYS A 102 -15.17 -20.89 -4.59
N SER A 103 -15.16 -20.90 -3.26
CA SER A 103 -16.09 -21.69 -2.44
C SER A 103 -17.06 -20.75 -1.74
N GLY A 104 -18.22 -20.52 -2.35
CA GLY A 104 -19.22 -19.57 -1.83
C GLY A 104 -18.71 -18.11 -1.81
N ALA A 105 -18.64 -17.50 -0.62
CA ALA A 105 -18.22 -16.10 -0.41
C ALA A 105 -16.70 -15.94 -0.13
N THR A 106 -15.93 -17.03 -0.12
CA THR A 106 -14.50 -17.02 0.21
C THR A 106 -13.73 -17.85 -0.82
N TYR A 107 -12.46 -17.53 -1.03
CA TYR A 107 -11.56 -18.32 -1.87
C TYR A 107 -10.77 -19.28 -0.99
N THR A 108 -10.80 -20.56 -1.33
CA THR A 108 -10.04 -21.61 -0.64
C THR A 108 -8.97 -22.15 -1.56
N LEU A 109 -7.77 -22.41 -1.02
CA LEU A 109 -6.70 -23.11 -1.71
C LEU A 109 -7.09 -24.59 -1.86
N ASP A 110 -7.05 -25.10 -3.09
CA ASP A 110 -7.26 -26.52 -3.38
C ASP A 110 -6.02 -27.28 -2.89
N ARG A 111 -6.09 -27.84 -1.67
CA ARG A 111 -5.09 -28.80 -1.19
C ARG A 111 -5.58 -30.19 -1.60
N GLU A 112 -4.85 -30.81 -2.51
CA GLU A 112 -4.83 -32.28 -2.66
C GLU A 112 -4.24 -32.95 -1.42
#